data_AF-A0A1F8PTP8-F1
#
_entry.id   AF-A0A1F8PTP8-F1
#
_cell.length_a   1.000
_cell.length_b   1.000
_cell.length_c   1.000
_cell.angle_alpha   90.00
_cell.angle_beta   90.00
_cell.angle_gamma   90.00
#
_symmetry.space_group_name_H-M   'P 1'
#
loop_
_entity.id
_entity.type
_entity.pdbx_description
1 polymer ?
#
loop_
_entity_poly.entity_id
_entity_poly.type
_entity_poly.pdbx_seq_one_letter_code
_entity_poly.pdbx_strand_id
1 'polypeptide(L)' 'MKIDSSHPEYPFWALLSPDGRQVRIENIAPSPTLSPYTRDDFQPCAIICTICTETSIQNLSLASTHYGGYSLYLPAQANP' A
#
# COMPACT_ATOMS: atom_id res chain seq x y z
N MET A 1 -9.11 8.11 -9.78
CA MET A 1 -8.39 9.24 -9.17
C MET A 1 -7.58 8.69 -8.01
N LYS A 2 -6.27 8.91 -7.99
CA LYS A 2 -5.34 8.34 -6.99
C LYS A 2 -5.01 9.43 -5.97
N ILE A 3 -5.53 9.30 -4.75
CA ILE A 3 -5.20 10.20 -3.63
C ILE A 3 -4.20 9.45 -2.74
N ASP A 4 -2.92 9.72 -2.92
CA ASP A 4 -1.84 9.27 -2.04
C ASP A 4 -1.27 10.46 -1.25
N SER A 5 -0.31 10.24 -0.34
CA SER A 5 0.24 11.30 0.52
C SER A 5 0.90 12.46 -0.24
N SER A 6 1.17 12.31 -1.54
CA SER A 6 1.67 13.38 -2.40
C SER A 6 0.56 14.19 -3.09
N HIS A 7 -0.70 13.75 -3.01
CA HIS A 7 -1.83 14.41 -3.64
C HIS A 7 -2.25 15.66 -2.86
N PRO A 8 -2.47 16.83 -3.49
CA PRO A 8 -2.84 18.07 -2.79
C PRO A 8 -4.14 17.98 -1.97
N GLU A 9 -5.06 17.11 -2.39
CA GLU A 9 -6.33 16.87 -1.68
C GLU A 9 -6.21 15.86 -0.53
N TYR A 10 -5.05 15.22 -0.37
CA TYR A 10 -4.82 14.21 0.67
C TYR A 10 -5.11 14.70 2.09
N PRO A 11 -4.71 15.91 2.51
CA PRO A 11 -5.05 16.41 3.84
C PRO A 11 -6.56 16.50 4.07
N PHE A 12 -7.32 16.92 3.05
CA PHE A 12 -8.78 16.99 3.14
C PHE A 12 -9.40 15.59 3.18
N TRP A 13 -8.90 14.67 2.35
CA TRP A 13 -9.33 13.27 2.38
C TRP A 13 -9.07 12.61 3.75
N ALA A 14 -7.90 12.83 4.36
CA ALA A 14 -7.51 12.28 5.64
C ALA A 14 -8.26 12.89 6.84
N LEU A 15 -8.57 14.20 6.80
CA LEU A 15 -9.25 14.91 7.88
C LEU A 15 -10.78 14.81 7.84
N LEU A 16 -11.37 14.70 6.65
CA LEU A 16 -12.83 14.68 6.46
C LEU A 16 -13.41 13.27 6.44
N SER A 17 -12.59 12.28 6.78
CA SER A 17 -13.05 10.91 6.68
C SER A 17 -14.03 10.56 7.81
N PRO A 18 -15.14 9.85 7.52
CA PRO A 18 -16.12 9.53 8.54
C PRO A 18 -15.53 8.49 9.48
N ASP A 19 -15.56 8.82 10.77
CA ASP A 19 -15.16 7.99 11.91
C ASP A 19 -13.68 7.58 11.93
N GLY A 20 -12.91 8.23 12.81
CA GLY A 20 -11.58 7.80 13.27
C GLY A 20 -11.53 6.44 13.98
N ARG A 21 -12.52 5.56 13.72
CA ARG A 21 -12.65 4.18 14.21
C ARG A 21 -12.26 3.13 13.17
N GLN A 22 -12.10 3.50 11.90
CA GLN A 22 -11.61 2.58 10.89
C GLN A 22 -10.08 2.58 10.88
N VAL A 23 -9.47 1.41 11.10
CA VAL A 23 -8.03 1.20 10.88
C VAL A 23 -7.73 1.48 9.41
N ARG A 24 -6.93 2.51 9.15
CA ARG A 24 -6.49 2.89 7.81
C ARG A 24 -5.10 2.36 7.58
N ILE A 25 -4.96 1.51 6.57
CA ILE A 25 -3.67 1.03 6.12
C ILE A 25 -3.22 1.99 5.03
N GLU A 26 -2.22 2.80 5.35
CA GLU A 26 -1.59 3.73 4.42
C GLU A 26 -0.44 3.04 3.70
N ASN A 27 -0.34 3.26 2.38
CA ASN A 27 0.82 2.83 1.62
C ASN A 27 1.90 3.92 1.70
N ILE A 28 2.93 3.70 2.53
CA ILE A 28 4.12 4.55 2.56
C ILE A 28 5.07 4.03 1.48
N ALA A 29 4.73 4.28 0.21
CA ALA A 29 5.74 4.23 -0.84
C ALA A 29 6.63 5.46 -0.63
N PRO A 30 7.97 5.31 -0.57
CA PRO A 30 8.83 6.46 -0.43
C PRO A 30 8.61 7.39 -1.62
N SER A 31 8.19 8.63 -1.33
CA SER A 31 8.11 9.66 -2.35
C SER A 31 9.50 9.85 -2.97
N PRO A 32 9.64 10.40 -4.18
CA PRO A 32 10.95 10.68 -4.77
C PRO A 32 11.88 11.47 -3.83
N THR A 33 11.30 12.34 -3.00
CA THR A 33 11.99 13.14 -1.99
C THR A 33 12.43 12.34 -0.76
N LEU A 34 11.67 11.31 -0.39
CA LEU A 34 11.94 10.43 0.75
C LEU A 34 12.75 9.18 0.36
N SER A 35 12.83 8.87 -0.94
CA SER A 35 13.59 7.76 -1.51
C SER A 35 15.01 7.66 -0.94
N PRO A 36 15.79 8.76 -0.81
CA PRO A 36 17.16 8.70 -0.24
C PRO A 36 17.23 8.33 1.24
N TYR A 37 16.13 8.44 1.97
CA TYR A 37 16.04 8.08 3.40
C TYR A 37 15.43 6.69 3.60
N THR A 38 15.04 6.03 2.52
CA THR A 38 14.60 4.64 2.57
C THR A 38 15.80 3.77 2.84
N ARG A 39 15.66 2.83 3.76
CA ARG A 39 16.67 1.83 4.01
C ARG A 39 16.83 0.95 2.75
N ASP A 40 18.04 0.86 2.22
CA ASP A 40 18.36 0.02 1.05
C ASP A 40 18.08 -1.47 1.30
N ASP A 41 18.07 -1.90 2.57
CA ASP A 41 17.76 -3.26 3.00
C ASP A 41 16.28 -3.48 3.36
N PHE A 42 15.42 -2.48 3.18
CA PHE A 42 13.99 -2.64 3.41
C PHE A 42 13.38 -3.55 2.33
N GLN A 43 12.95 -4.74 2.73
CA GLN A 43 12.16 -5.65 1.91
C GLN A 43 10.84 -5.95 2.63
N PRO A 44 9.69 -5.50 2.11
CA PRO A 44 8.42 -5.80 2.75
C PRO A 44 8.10 -7.29 2.64
N CYS A 45 7.63 -7.87 3.73
CA CYS A 45 7.15 -9.26 3.77
C CYS A 45 5.65 -9.38 3.43
N ALA A 46 4.95 -8.25 3.31
CA ALA A 46 3.56 -8.18 2.86
C ALA A 46 3.24 -6.77 2.36
N ILE A 47 2.35 -6.66 1.37
CA ILE A 47 1.79 -5.38 0.93
C ILE A 47 0.27 -5.51 0.91
N ILE A 48 -0.42 -4.58 1.56
CA ILE A 48 -1.87 -4.41 1.44
C ILE A 48 -2.09 -3.16 0.60
N CYS A 49 -2.79 -3.30 -0.52
CA CYS A 49 -2.98 -2.21 -1.46
C CYS A 49 -4.43 -2.11 -1.93
N THR A 50 -5.02 -0.93 -1.80
CA THR A 50 -6.41 -0.68 -2.19
C THR A 50 -6.59 -0.31 -3.67
N ILE A 51 -5.49 0.00 -4.35
CA ILE A 51 -5.49 0.56 -5.71
C ILE A 51 -4.65 -0.24 -6.70
N CYS A 52 -3.98 -1.29 -6.25
CA CYS A 52 -3.08 -2.08 -7.07
C CYS A 52 -3.86 -3.10 -7.89
N THR A 53 -3.50 -3.23 -9.16
CA THR A 53 -4.11 -4.17 -10.12
C THR A 53 -3.10 -5.18 -10.64
N GLU A 54 -1.83 -5.03 -10.27
CA GLU A 54 -0.74 -5.90 -10.66
C GLU A 54 -0.85 -7.27 -9.99
N THR A 55 -0.35 -8.30 -10.65
CA THR A 55 -0.23 -9.65 -10.08
C THR A 55 1.02 -9.83 -9.22
N SER A 56 1.96 -8.88 -9.27
CA SER A 56 3.20 -8.88 -8.49
C SER A 56 3.72 -7.46 -8.23
N ILE A 57 4.20 -7.20 -7.01
CA ILE A 57 4.78 -5.93 -6.56
C ILE A 57 5.97 -6.22 -5.64
N GLN A 58 7.13 -5.62 -5.91
CA GLN A 58 8.32 -5.74 -5.05
C GLN A 58 8.69 -7.20 -4.68
N ASN A 59 8.66 -8.10 -5.67
CA ASN A 59 8.88 -9.55 -5.51
C ASN A 59 7.83 -10.30 -4.67
N LEU A 60 6.71 -9.66 -4.34
CA LEU A 60 5.55 -10.27 -3.70
C LEU A 60 4.48 -10.57 -4.75
N SER A 61 3.85 -11.74 -4.66
CA SER A 61 2.76 -12.17 -5.55
C SER A 61 1.41 -11.84 -4.92
N LEU A 62 0.41 -11.55 -5.76
CA LEU A 62 -0.97 -11.37 -5.30
C LEU A 62 -1.46 -12.67 -4.63
N ALA A 63 -1.73 -12.59 -3.33
CA ALA A 63 -2.19 -13.71 -2.51
C ALA A 63 -3.72 -13.74 -2.43
N SER A 64 -4.36 -12.59 -2.24
CA SER A 64 -5.82 -12.49 -2.21
C SER A 64 -6.31 -11.11 -2.62
N THR A 65 -7.53 -11.06 -3.13
CA THR A 65 -8.28 -9.81 -3.31
C THR A 65 -9.54 -9.90 -2.47
N HIS A 66 -9.71 -8.95 -1.55
CA HIS A 66 -10.86 -8.92 -0.66
C HIS A 66 -11.98 -8.06 -1.24
N TYR A 67 -13.20 -8.60 -1.19
CA TYR A 67 -14.42 -7.85 -1.48
C TYR A 67 -14.52 -6.68 -0.50
N GLY A 68 -14.44 -5.44 -1.00
CA GLY A 68 -14.30 -4.24 -0.18
C GLY A 68 -13.10 -3.36 -0.52
N GLY A 69 -12.25 -3.79 -1.48
CA GLY A 69 -11.36 -2.87 -2.20
C GLY A 69 -9.90 -2.90 -1.77
N TYR A 70 -9.36 -4.06 -1.36
CA TYR A 70 -7.91 -4.23 -1.21
C TYR A 70 -7.40 -5.58 -1.70
N SER A 71 -6.16 -5.54 -2.20
CA SER A 71 -5.35 -6.66 -2.66
C SER A 71 -4.22 -6.88 -1.65
N LEU A 72 -4.01 -8.13 -1.26
CA LEU A 72 -2.92 -8.57 -0.39
C LEU A 72 -1.85 -9.25 -1.23
N TYR A 73 -0.61 -8.80 -1.10
CA TYR A 73 0.57 -9.39 -1.74
C TYR A 73 1.46 -10.00 -0.67
N LEU A 74 1.90 -11.22 -0.89
CA LEU A 74 2.78 -12.00 -0.01
C LEU A 74 3.92 -12.60 -0.82
N PRO A 75 5.02 -13.06 -0.19
CA PRO A 75 6.05 -13.80 -0.87
C PRO A 75 5.43 -15.01 -1.55
N ALA A 76 5.88 -15.34 -2.76
CA ALA A 76 5.43 -16.55 -3.43
C ALA A 76 5.64 -17.74 -2.48
N GLN A 77 4.57 -18.44 -2.12
CA GLN A 77 4.72 -19.63 -1.30
C GLN A 77 5.47 -20.66 -2.13
N ALA A 78 6.70 -20.97 -1.74
CA ALA A 78 7.38 -22.16 -2.22
C ALA A 78 6.54 -23.34 -1.75
N ASN A 79 5.79 -23.95 -2.67
CA ASN A 79 5.19 -25.26 -2.40
C ASN A 79 6.35 -26.22 -2.07
N PRO A 80 6.32 -26.91 -0.92
CA PRO A 80 7.31 -27.93 -0.57
C PRO A 80 7.28 -29.10 -1.56
#